data_AF-A0A915U6S6-F1
#
_entry.id   AF-A0A915U6S6-F1
#
_cell.length_a   1.000
_cell.length_b   1.000
_cell.length_c   1.000
_cell.angle_alpha   90.00
_cell.angle_beta   90.00
_cell.angle_gamma   90.00
#
_symmetry.space_group_name_H-M   'P 1'
#
loop_
_entity.id
_entity.type
_entity.pdbx_description
1 polymer ?
#
loop_
_entity_poly.entity_id
_entity_poly.type
_entity_poly.pdbx_seq_one_letter_code
_entity_poly.pdbx_strand_id
1 'polypeptide(L)'
;MAEIPVKHHARRFGRSKFGLERYFRGFFDLLTVVFITNYLTRPIHFLGGISTVFFGSGVAIFCYLFFGRWIHGQSIGTSPLFSISIFLLGTGIQIFTIGLVAELIVHNRERDNIQNYSIRK
;
A
#
# COMPACT_ATOMS: atom_id res chain seq x y z
N MET A 1 -13.95 -29.23 -6.87
CA MET A 1 -12.58 -29.77 -6.97
C MET A 1 -12.09 -29.96 -5.55
N ALA A 2 -11.65 -31.16 -5.17
CA ALA A 2 -11.25 -31.50 -3.81
C ALA A 2 -9.78 -31.93 -3.81
N GLU A 3 -8.98 -31.44 -2.85
CA GLU A 3 -7.60 -31.86 -2.69
C GLU A 3 -7.54 -33.28 -2.11
N ILE A 4 -6.75 -34.16 -2.75
CA ILE A 4 -6.56 -35.54 -2.31
C ILE A 4 -5.26 -35.60 -1.50
N PRO A 5 -5.28 -36.03 -0.24
CA PRO A 5 -4.09 -36.13 0.58
C PRO A 5 -3.17 -37.24 0.05
N VAL A 6 -1.92 -36.90 -0.25
CA VAL A 6 -0.90 -37.85 -0.73
C VAL A 6 0.18 -38.01 0.33
N LYS A 7 0.67 -39.25 0.49
CA LYS A 7 1.70 -39.57 1.49
C LYS A 7 3.06 -39.05 1.03
N HIS A 8 3.53 -37.95 1.63
CA HIS A 8 4.85 -37.39 1.35
C HIS A 8 5.95 -38.12 2.14
N HIS A 9 7.02 -38.52 1.46
CA HIS A 9 8.19 -39.12 2.08
C HIS A 9 9.26 -38.03 2.31
N ALA A 10 9.94 -38.08 3.46
CA ALA A 10 10.99 -37.13 3.80
C ALA A 10 12.17 -37.22 2.81
N ARG A 11 12.68 -36.05 2.40
CA ARG A 11 13.79 -35.96 1.44
C ARG A 11 15.08 -36.43 2.10
N ARG A 12 15.78 -37.39 1.49
CA ARG A 12 17.01 -37.96 2.03
C ARG A 12 18.30 -37.21 1.65
N PHE A 13 18.28 -36.43 0.55
CA PHE A 13 19.46 -35.71 0.05
C PHE A 13 19.10 -34.35 -0.60
N GLY A 14 20.04 -33.41 -0.55
CA GLY A 14 19.96 -32.08 -1.18
C GLY A 14 19.32 -30.98 -0.29
N ARG A 15 19.62 -29.71 -0.60
CA ARG A 15 18.97 -28.55 0.05
C ARG A 15 17.68 -28.16 -0.68
N SER A 16 16.73 -27.61 0.07
CA SER A 16 15.53 -27.01 -0.48
C SER A 16 15.89 -25.90 -1.47
N LYS A 17 15.32 -25.94 -2.69
CA LYS A 17 15.37 -24.82 -3.66
C LYS A 17 14.47 -23.64 -3.23
N PHE A 18 13.71 -23.82 -2.15
CA PHE A 18 12.77 -22.85 -1.61
C PHE A 18 13.51 -22.08 -0.51
N GLY A 19 14.24 -21.04 -0.92
CA GLY A 19 14.83 -20.07 0.00
C GLY A 19 13.80 -19.03 0.47
N LEU A 20 14.25 -18.15 1.37
CA LEU A 20 13.46 -16.99 1.86
C LEU A 20 12.91 -16.13 0.71
N GLU A 21 13.64 -16.05 -0.40
CA GLU A 21 13.28 -15.31 -1.60
C GLU A 21 11.90 -15.68 -2.17
N ARG A 22 11.47 -16.95 -2.05
CA ARG A 22 10.14 -17.37 -2.54
C ARG A 22 9.01 -16.82 -1.68
N TYR A 23 9.23 -16.67 -0.37
CA TYR A 23 8.23 -16.09 0.52
C TYR A 23 8.02 -14.61 0.24
N PHE A 24 9.10 -13.85 0.02
CA PHE A 24 9.00 -12.45 -0.39
C PHE A 24 8.32 -12.29 -1.75
N ARG A 25 8.76 -13.06 -2.77
CA ARG A 25 8.12 -13.04 -4.10
C ARG A 25 6.65 -13.42 -4.03
N GLY A 26 6.31 -14.49 -3.29
CA GLY A 26 4.93 -14.95 -3.12
C GLY A 26 4.06 -13.94 -2.36
N PHE A 27 4.60 -13.23 -1.38
CA PHE A 27 3.90 -12.15 -0.69
C PHE A 27 3.56 -10.98 -1.62
N PHE A 28 4.55 -10.48 -2.37
CA PHE A 28 4.32 -9.40 -3.33
C PHE A 28 3.39 -9.82 -4.48
N ASP A 29 3.48 -11.08 -4.92
CA ASP A 29 2.58 -11.66 -5.93
C ASP A 29 1.14 -11.71 -5.41
N LEU A 30 0.91 -12.21 -4.19
CA LEU A 30 -0.41 -12.23 -3.57
C LEU A 30 -0.97 -10.82 -3.40
N LEU A 31 -0.16 -9.87 -2.94
CA LEU A 31 -0.56 -8.46 -2.83
C LEU A 31 -1.02 -7.92 -4.19
N THR A 32 -0.25 -8.21 -5.24
CA THR A 32 -0.58 -7.79 -6.62
C THR A 32 -1.87 -8.44 -7.11
N VAL A 33 -2.06 -9.74 -6.91
CA VAL A 33 -3.28 -10.46 -7.30
C VAL A 33 -4.50 -9.92 -6.57
N VAL A 34 -4.39 -9.68 -5.25
CA VAL A 34 -5.48 -9.09 -4.45
C VAL A 34 -5.79 -7.67 -4.92
N PHE A 35 -4.77 -6.87 -5.20
CA PHE A 35 -4.93 -5.50 -5.72
C PHE A 35 -5.65 -5.50 -7.06
N ILE A 36 -5.22 -6.35 -8.01
CA ILE A 36 -5.80 -6.45 -9.34
C ILE A 36 -7.22 -7.00 -9.30
N THR A 37 -7.51 -7.95 -8.40
CA THR A 37 -8.82 -8.61 -8.38
C THR A 37 -9.86 -7.78 -7.64
N ASN A 38 -9.50 -7.13 -6.53
CA ASN A 38 -10.46 -6.47 -5.64
C ASN A 38 -10.45 -4.94 -5.73
N TYR A 39 -9.35 -4.32 -6.16
CA TYR A 39 -9.15 -2.86 -6.04
C TYR A 39 -8.92 -2.15 -7.38
N LEU A 40 -8.89 -2.86 -8.51
CA LEU A 40 -8.65 -2.25 -9.82
C LEU A 40 -9.75 -1.27 -10.26
N THR A 41 -10.98 -1.46 -9.75
CA THR A 41 -12.13 -0.59 -10.02
C THR A 41 -12.21 0.59 -9.06
N ARG A 42 -11.56 0.53 -7.89
CA ARG A 42 -11.55 1.60 -6.88
C ARG A 42 -10.19 1.64 -6.13
N PRO A 43 -9.10 2.01 -6.82
CA PRO A 43 -7.75 2.01 -6.26
C PRO A 43 -7.61 2.90 -5.01
N ILE A 44 -8.46 3.93 -4.86
CA ILE A 44 -8.41 4.83 -3.71
C ILE A 44 -8.75 4.15 -2.38
N HIS A 45 -9.56 3.10 -2.36
CA HIS A 45 -9.90 2.42 -1.10
C HIS A 45 -8.68 1.70 -0.50
N PHE A 46 -7.83 1.11 -1.34
CA PHE A 46 -6.61 0.45 -0.89
C PHE A 46 -5.54 1.48 -0.51
N LEU A 47 -5.22 2.39 -1.43
CA LEU A 47 -4.14 3.37 -1.25
C LEU A 47 -4.50 4.45 -0.22
N GLY A 48 -5.77 4.85 -0.15
CA GLY A 48 -6.27 5.80 0.84
C GLY A 48 -6.25 5.24 2.26
N GLY A 49 -6.55 3.94 2.43
CA GLY A 49 -6.42 3.27 3.73
C GLY A 49 -4.97 3.28 4.23
N ILE A 50 -4.02 2.91 3.36
CA ILE A 50 -2.58 2.95 3.67
C ILE A 50 -2.14 4.39 3.96
N SER A 51 -2.49 5.34 3.09
CA SER A 51 -2.15 6.76 3.28
C SER A 51 -2.64 7.29 4.62
N THR A 52 -3.87 6.96 5.03
CA THR A 52 -4.44 7.40 6.31
C THR A 52 -3.62 6.92 7.50
N VAL A 53 -3.07 5.70 7.46
CA VAL A 53 -2.20 5.18 8.53
C VAL A 53 -0.88 5.94 8.60
N PHE A 54 -0.23 6.18 7.45
CA PHE A 54 1.05 6.90 7.40
C PHE A 54 0.89 8.39 7.75
N PHE A 55 -0.12 9.03 7.19
CA PHE A 55 -0.42 10.43 7.48
C PHE A 55 -0.88 10.61 8.93
N GLY A 56 -1.78 9.75 9.41
CA GLY A 56 -2.27 9.79 10.79
C GLY A 56 -1.17 9.57 11.83
N SER A 57 -0.27 8.61 11.60
CA SER A 57 0.90 8.41 12.48
C SER A 57 1.89 9.58 12.41
N GLY A 58 2.13 10.14 11.22
CA GLY A 58 2.94 11.35 11.04
C GLY A 58 2.37 12.55 11.81
N VAL A 59 1.06 12.78 11.72
CA VAL A 59 0.33 13.83 12.47
C VAL A 59 0.41 13.58 13.97
N ALA A 60 0.20 12.34 14.42
CA ALA A 60 0.26 12.01 15.84
C ALA A 60 1.64 12.33 16.45
N ILE A 61 2.73 11.96 15.76
CA ILE A 61 4.09 12.27 16.18
C ILE A 61 4.33 13.79 16.14
N PHE A 62 3.84 14.46 15.11
CA PHE A 62 3.94 15.92 14.99
C PHE A 62 3.27 16.64 16.15
N CYS A 63 2.02 16.25 16.47
CA CYS A 63 1.26 16.79 17.60
C CYS A 63 1.98 16.51 18.92
N TYR A 64 2.51 15.30 19.12
CA TYR A 64 3.28 14.97 20.32
C TYR A 64 4.47 15.91 20.51
N LEU A 65 5.26 16.15 19.46
CA LEU A 65 6.40 17.08 19.50
C LEU A 65 5.95 18.53 19.69
N PHE A 66 4.83 18.93 19.07
CA PHE A 66 4.27 20.27 19.20
C PHE A 66 3.84 20.58 20.64
N PHE A 67 3.10 19.66 21.28
CA PHE A 67 2.72 19.78 22.68
C PHE A 67 3.95 19.77 23.61
N GLY A 68 4.93 18.91 23.33
CA GLY A 68 6.19 18.88 24.06
C GLY A 68 6.92 20.22 24.04
N ARG A 69 7.00 20.88 22.88
CA ARG A 69 7.59 22.22 22.76
C ARG A 69 6.75 23.30 23.40
N TRP A 70 5.43 23.25 23.26
CA TRP A 70 4.53 24.23 23.86
C TRP A 70 4.69 24.27 25.40
N ILE A 71 4.92 23.13 26.03
CA ILE A 71 5.04 23.01 27.48
C ILE A 71 6.49 23.20 27.96
N HIS A 72 7.48 22.61 27.29
CA HIS A 72 8.87 22.56 27.77
C HIS A 72 9.85 23.48 27.03
N GLY A 73 9.41 24.21 26.00
CA GLY A 73 10.27 25.12 25.23
C GLY A 73 11.39 24.43 24.42
N GLN A 74 11.40 23.09 24.35
CA GLN A 74 12.49 22.32 23.73
C GLN A 74 12.61 22.55 22.23
N SER A 75 13.84 22.50 21.71
CA SER A 75 14.12 22.63 20.28
C SER A 75 13.64 21.39 19.52
N ILE A 76 12.63 21.56 18.66
CA ILE A 76 12.09 20.47 17.82
C ILE A 76 13.04 20.12 16.67
N GLY A 77 13.76 21.11 16.13
CA GLY A 77 14.45 20.98 14.84
C GLY A 77 15.62 19.98 14.81
N THR A 78 16.21 19.67 15.96
CA THR A 78 17.35 18.72 16.07
C THR A 78 16.93 17.30 16.43
N SER A 79 15.63 17.08 16.70
CA SER A 79 15.14 15.77 17.12
C SER A 79 14.94 14.84 15.91
N PRO A 80 15.53 13.63 15.89
CA PRO A 80 15.31 12.66 14.82
C PRO A 80 13.82 12.34 14.58
N LEU A 81 13.00 12.42 15.64
CA LEU A 81 11.54 12.24 15.59
C LEU A 81 10.84 13.29 14.70
N PHE A 82 11.35 14.52 14.64
CA PHE A 82 10.78 15.56 13.80
C PHE A 82 10.98 15.25 12.31
N SER A 83 12.19 14.82 11.94
CA SER A 83 12.49 14.40 10.57
C SER A 83 11.65 13.19 10.16
N ILE A 84 11.45 12.21 11.06
CA ILE A 84 10.59 11.05 10.82
C ILE A 84 9.13 11.50 10.62
N SER A 85 8.63 12.41 11.46
CA SER A 85 7.25 12.92 11.34
C SER A 85 7.01 13.61 9.99
N ILE A 86 7.91 14.50 9.56
CA ILE A 86 7.82 15.16 8.25
C ILE A 86 7.90 14.14 7.11
N PHE A 87 8.79 13.16 7.22
CA PHE A 87 8.91 12.11 6.22
C PHE A 87 7.62 11.30 6.09
N LEU A 88 7.02 10.87 7.21
CA LEU A 88 5.75 10.15 7.23
C LEU A 88 4.60 10.99 6.63
N LEU A 89 4.52 12.28 6.97
CA LEU A 89 3.53 13.19 6.40
C LEU A 89 3.70 13.33 4.88
N GLY A 90 4.93 13.54 4.42
CA GLY A 90 5.26 13.65 3.00
C GLY A 90 4.91 12.38 2.22
N THR A 91 5.32 11.22 2.72
CA THR A 91 5.00 9.93 2.10
C THR A 91 3.49 9.64 2.13
N GLY A 92 2.79 9.99 3.22
CA GLY A 92 1.34 9.84 3.32
C GLY A 92 0.60 10.61 2.22
N ILE A 93 0.99 11.88 2.01
CA ILE A 93 0.44 12.73 0.94
C ILE A 93 0.77 12.15 -0.44
N GLN A 94 2.00 11.70 -0.68
CA GLN A 94 2.40 11.10 -1.95
C GLN A 94 1.55 9.86 -2.31
N ILE A 95 1.33 8.96 -1.34
CA ILE A 95 0.49 7.77 -1.54
C ILE A 95 -0.96 8.17 -1.83
N PHE A 96 -1.48 9.18 -1.13
CA PHE A 96 -2.82 9.71 -1.37
C PHE A 96 -2.97 10.26 -2.80
N THR A 97 -2.00 11.07 -3.24
CA THR A 97 -1.98 11.64 -4.59
C THR A 97 -1.93 10.53 -5.66
N ILE A 98 -1.09 9.51 -5.47
CA ILE A 98 -1.03 8.36 -6.40
C ILE A 98 -2.38 7.63 -6.44
N GLY A 99 -3.05 7.47 -5.30
CA GLY A 99 -4.38 6.89 -5.23
C GLY A 99 -5.42 7.68 -6.02
N LEU A 100 -5.42 9.01 -5.89
CA LEU A 100 -6.31 9.88 -6.67
C LEU A 100 -6.02 9.84 -8.17
N VAL A 101 -4.75 9.84 -8.56
CA VAL A 101 -4.34 9.72 -9.97
C VAL A 101 -4.80 8.37 -10.54
N ALA A 102 -4.63 7.28 -9.80
CA ALA A 102 -5.10 5.97 -10.21
C ALA A 102 -6.63 5.93 -10.41
N GLU A 103 -7.38 6.53 -9.48
CA GLU A 103 -8.85 6.63 -9.59
C GLU A 103 -9.27 7.41 -10.85
N LEU A 104 -8.58 8.51 -11.15
CA LEU A 104 -8.83 9.33 -12.34
C LEU A 104 -8.54 8.57 -13.64
N ILE A 105 -7.48 7.76 -13.68
CA ILE A 105 -7.14 6.92 -14.84
C ILE A 105 -8.24 5.86 -15.07
N VAL A 106 -8.70 5.20 -14.01
CA VAL A 106 -9.77 4.20 -14.09
C VAL A 106 -11.06 4.84 -14.59
N HIS A 107 -11.44 5.99 -14.02
CA HIS A 107 -12.65 6.72 -14.41
C HIS A 107 -12.59 7.20 -15.87
N ASN A 108 -11.43 7.67 -16.33
CA ASN A 108 -11.24 8.11 -17.71
C ASN A 108 -11.36 6.93 -18.69
N ARG A 109 -10.77 5.77 -18.36
CA ARG A 109 -10.87 4.54 -19.16
C ARG A 109 -12.31 4.05 -19.31
N GLU A 110 -13.12 4.14 -18.25
CA GLU A 110 -14.55 3.77 -18.33
C GLU A 110 -15.33 4.71 -19.27
N ARG A 111 -15.05 6.02 -19.25
CA ARG A 111 -15.72 6.97 -20.16
C ARG A 111 -15.41 6.69 -21.63
N ASP A 112 -14.16 6.38 -21.97
CA ASP A 112 -13.75 6.07 -23.35
C ASP A 112 -14.42 4.79 -23.87
N ASN A 113 -14.70 3.82 -23.00
CA ASN A 113 -15.38 2.59 -23.40
C ASN A 113 -16.85 2.85 -23.78
N ILE A 114 -17.53 3.78 -23.09
CA ILE A 114 -18.94 4.11 -23.33
C ILE A 114 -19.13 4.84 -24.67
N GLN A 115 -18.20 5.72 -25.08
CA GLN A 115 -18.31 6.45 -26.37
C GLN A 115 -18.14 5.54 -27.60
N ASN A 116 -17.54 4.37 -27.47
CA ASN A 116 -17.31 3.45 -28.59
C ASN A 116 -18.53 2.60 -28.99
N TYR A 117 -19.65 2.68 -28.25
CA TYR A 117 -20.92 2.10 -28.68
C TYR A 117 -21.68 3.09 -29.57
N SER A 118 -21.20 3.33 -30.80
CA SER A 118 -22.06 3.92 -31.82
C SER A 118 -23.06 2.85 -32.28
N ILE A 119 -24.33 3.06 -31.94
CA ILE A 119 -25.43 2.23 -32.42
C ILE A 119 -25.50 2.44 -33.92
N ARG A 120 -24.98 1.48 -34.70
CA ARG A 120 -25.11 1.48 -36.16
C ARG A 120 -26.57 1.19 -36.47
N LYS A 121 -27.29 2.22 -36.93
CA LYS A 121 -28.68 2.14 -37.39
C LYS A 121 -28.76 1.54 -38.79
#